data_AF-A0A2M7EB05-F1
#
_entry.id   AF-A0A2M7EB05-F1
#
_cell.length_a   1.000
_cell.length_b   1.000
_cell.length_c   1.000
_cell.angle_alpha   90.00
_cell.angle_beta   90.00
_cell.angle_gamma   90.00
#
_symmetry.space_group_name_H-M   'P 1'
#
loop_
_entity.id
_entity.type
_entity.pdbx_description
1 polymer ?
#
loop_
_entity_poly.entity_id
_entity_poly.type
_entity_poly.pdbx_seq_one_letter_code
_entity_poly.pdbx_strand_id
1 'polypeptide(L)'
;KEFNQKLRKTDILWTKPSELSFYAALGLPIIIAPPIGSQEEFNKRWLLKSGFGALEENPSYTDQWLFDWLNRGYLAEAAMEGFIEGEKLGTINIQKIIEKCFG
;
A
#
# COMPACT_ATOMS: atom_id res chain seq x y z
N LYS A 1 7.18 -2.63 17.83
CA LYS A 1 7.78 -3.97 17.61
C LYS A 1 6.72 -5.02 17.27
N GLU A 2 5.63 -5.12 18.04
CA GLU A 2 4.53 -6.06 17.77
C GLU A 2 3.85 -5.83 16.40
N PHE A 3 3.57 -4.57 16.03
CA PHE A 3 3.00 -4.24 14.73
C PHE A 3 3.81 -4.81 13.55
N ASN A 4 5.13 -4.56 13.52
CA ASN A 4 6.01 -5.11 12.49
C ASN A 4 6.06 -6.64 12.48
N GLN A 5 5.86 -7.29 13.63
CA GLN A 5 5.79 -8.75 13.68
C GLN A 5 4.48 -9.26 13.06
N LYS A 6 3.36 -8.55 13.28
CA LYS A 6 2.07 -8.89 12.66
C LYS A 6 2.15 -8.76 11.14
N LEU A 7 2.79 -7.71 10.62
CA LEU A 7 2.95 -7.49 9.18
C LEU A 7 3.61 -8.66 8.43
N ARG A 8 4.48 -9.44 9.10
CA ARG A 8 5.12 -10.61 8.47
C ARG A 8 4.15 -11.76 8.16
N LYS A 9 2.95 -11.73 8.73
CA LYS A 9 1.89 -12.71 8.53
C LYS A 9 0.62 -12.08 7.97
N THR A 10 0.72 -10.83 7.53
CA THR A 10 -0.39 -10.09 6.94
C THR A 10 -0.28 -10.20 5.43
N ASP A 11 -1.35 -10.62 4.78
CA ASP A 11 -1.39 -10.73 3.32
C ASP A 11 -1.96 -9.46 2.66
N ILE A 12 -2.83 -8.73 3.37
CA ILE A 12 -3.56 -7.57 2.85
C ILE A 12 -3.68 -6.51 3.94
N LEU A 13 -3.53 -5.23 3.59
CA LEU A 13 -3.87 -4.11 4.46
C LEU A 13 -5.14 -3.44 3.98
N TRP A 14 -6.18 -3.44 4.83
CA TRP A 14 -7.41 -2.68 4.59
C TRP A 14 -7.43 -1.46 5.52
N THR A 15 -7.32 -0.27 4.93
CA THR A 15 -7.17 0.97 5.69
C THR A 15 -7.62 2.18 4.88
N LYS A 16 -7.96 3.26 5.59
CA LYS A 16 -7.96 4.60 4.98
C LYS A 16 -6.56 4.88 4.40
N PRO A 17 -6.43 5.65 3.31
CA PRO A 17 -5.16 5.91 2.64
C PRO A 17 -4.29 6.92 3.41
N SER A 18 -3.92 6.54 4.63
CA SER A 18 -3.01 7.23 5.55
C SER A 18 -1.56 6.84 5.27
N GLU A 19 -0.66 6.99 6.24
CA GLU A 19 0.75 6.59 6.14
C GLU A 19 0.92 5.09 5.91
N LEU A 20 -0.08 4.25 6.26
CA LEU A 20 -0.05 2.82 5.96
C LEU A 20 -0.10 2.53 4.45
N SER A 21 -0.51 3.49 3.61
CA SER A 21 -0.47 3.35 2.14
C SER A 21 0.93 3.00 1.63
N PHE A 22 1.98 3.53 2.27
CA PHE A 22 3.36 3.31 1.84
C PHE A 22 3.85 1.88 2.08
N TYR A 23 3.12 1.08 2.87
CA TYR A 23 3.44 -0.33 3.08
C TYR A 23 3.15 -1.18 1.84
N ALA A 24 2.44 -0.64 0.84
CA ALA A 24 2.37 -1.22 -0.50
C ALA A 24 3.76 -1.56 -1.07
N ALA A 25 4.76 -0.71 -0.81
CA ALA A 25 6.13 -0.91 -1.28
C ALA A 25 6.80 -2.17 -0.70
N LEU A 26 6.26 -2.73 0.38
CA LEU A 26 6.71 -3.97 1.00
C LEU A 26 6.03 -5.23 0.41
N GLY A 27 5.22 -5.07 -0.64
CA GLY A 27 4.44 -6.15 -1.23
C GLY A 27 3.15 -6.46 -0.48
N LEU A 28 2.60 -5.47 0.24
CA LEU A 28 1.32 -5.60 0.94
C LEU A 28 0.25 -4.80 0.18
N PRO A 29 -0.65 -5.46 -0.59
CA PRO A 29 -1.66 -4.77 -1.37
C PRO A 29 -2.64 -4.03 -0.45
N ILE A 30 -3.10 -2.87 -0.89
CA ILE A 30 -3.98 -2.00 -0.10
C ILE A 30 -5.43 -2.08 -0.58
N ILE A 31 -6.34 -2.43 0.31
CA ILE A 31 -7.78 -2.15 0.14
C ILE A 31 -8.04 -0.78 0.75
N ILE A 32 -8.47 0.16 -0.09
CA ILE A 32 -8.52 1.59 0.23
C ILE A 32 -9.91 1.94 0.75
N ALA A 33 -10.00 2.17 2.06
CA ALA A 33 -11.20 2.71 2.68
C ALA A 33 -11.38 4.22 2.39
N PRO A 34 -12.56 4.81 2.63
CA PRO A 34 -12.81 6.20 2.32
C PRO A 34 -11.83 7.14 3.02
N PRO A 35 -11.22 8.09 2.28
CA PRO A 35 -10.34 9.09 2.87
C PRO A 35 -11.14 10.09 3.70
N ILE A 36 -10.49 10.64 4.72
CA ILE A 36 -11.06 11.60 5.68
C ILE A 36 -10.55 13.03 5.40
N GLY A 37 -9.50 13.19 4.59
CA GLY A 37 -8.91 14.51 4.32
C GLY A 37 -8.11 14.60 3.02
N SER A 38 -7.67 15.81 2.69
CA SER A 38 -7.00 16.12 1.42
C SER A 38 -5.70 15.34 1.22
N GLN A 39 -4.92 15.11 2.28
CA GLN A 39 -3.69 14.31 2.20
C GLN A 39 -3.98 12.85 1.84
N GLU A 40 -5.03 12.27 2.43
CA GLU A 40 -5.45 10.90 2.13
C GLU A 40 -5.98 10.76 0.70
N GLU A 41 -6.60 11.82 0.16
CA GLU A 41 -6.96 11.88 -1.26
C GLU A 41 -5.75 11.82 -2.20
N PHE A 42 -4.60 12.41 -1.84
CA PHE A 42 -3.36 12.27 -2.61
C PHE A 42 -2.82 10.84 -2.55
N ASN A 43 -2.78 10.24 -1.36
CA ASN A 43 -2.32 8.86 -1.19
C ASN A 43 -3.21 7.86 -1.93
N LYS A 44 -4.54 8.04 -1.88
CA LYS A 44 -5.50 7.25 -2.66
C LYS A 44 -5.18 7.33 -4.16
N ARG A 45 -5.00 8.54 -4.68
CA ARG A 45 -4.66 8.74 -6.10
C ARG A 45 -3.33 8.09 -6.46
N TRP A 46 -2.34 8.15 -5.57
CA TRP A 46 -1.05 7.50 -5.78
C TRP A 46 -1.21 5.97 -5.85
N LEU A 47 -1.87 5.35 -4.87
CA LEU A 47 -2.11 3.90 -4.85
C LEU A 47 -2.84 3.41 -6.12
N LEU A 48 -3.92 4.09 -6.51
CA LEU A 48 -4.71 3.72 -7.69
C LEU A 48 -3.92 3.88 -9.00
N LYS A 49 -3.17 4.98 -9.15
CA LYS A 49 -2.38 5.22 -10.37
C LYS A 49 -1.22 4.25 -10.51
N SER A 50 -0.65 3.83 -9.38
CA SER A 50 0.46 2.89 -9.34
C SER A 50 0.02 1.42 -9.38
N GLY A 51 -1.28 1.12 -9.27
CA GLY A 51 -1.79 -0.26 -9.24
C GLY A 51 -1.53 -0.98 -7.91
N PHE A 52 -1.21 -0.24 -6.84
CA PHE A 52 -0.78 -0.80 -5.55
C PHE A 52 -1.95 -1.18 -4.63
N GLY A 53 -3.18 -0.88 -5.06
CA GLY A 53 -4.37 -1.12 -4.30
C GLY A 53 -5.63 -0.81 -5.09
N ALA A 54 -6.77 -1.22 -4.52
CA ALA A 54 -8.10 -1.01 -5.07
C ALA A 54 -8.99 -0.33 -4.04
N LEU A 55 -9.99 0.43 -4.49
CA LEU A 55 -11.02 0.97 -3.61
C LEU A 55 -11.79 -0.18 -2.95
N GLU A 56 -12.16 -0.03 -1.68
CA GLU A 56 -13.10 -0.97 -1.08
C GLU A 56 -14.43 -0.95 -1.83
N GLU A 57 -15.01 -2.13 -2.02
CA GLU A 57 -16.41 -2.29 -2.42
C GLU A 57 -17.32 -2.17 -1.19
N ASN A 58 -18.63 -2.33 -1.36
CA ASN A 58 -19.56 -2.31 -0.23
C ASN A 58 -19.14 -3.36 0.83
N PRO A 59 -18.77 -2.94 2.06
CA PRO A 59 -18.27 -3.86 3.08
C PRO A 59 -19.29 -4.93 3.51
N SER A 60 -20.58 -4.70 3.28
CA SER A 60 -21.65 -5.66 3.56
C SER A 60 -21.55 -6.95 2.72
N TYR A 61 -20.78 -6.93 1.63
CA TYR A 61 -20.59 -8.05 0.71
C TYR A 61 -19.12 -8.50 0.62
N THR A 62 -18.33 -8.23 1.66
CA THR A 62 -16.88 -8.55 1.70
C THR A 62 -16.60 -10.04 1.47
N ASP A 63 -17.46 -10.91 1.97
CA ASP A 63 -17.40 -12.36 1.77
C ASP A 63 -17.53 -12.79 0.31
N GLN A 64 -17.97 -11.89 -0.58
CA GLN A 64 -18.06 -12.12 -2.01
C GLN A 64 -16.89 -11.46 -2.74
N TRP A 65 -16.82 -10.13 -2.73
CA TRP A 65 -15.88 -9.40 -3.58
C TRP A 65 -14.42 -9.66 -3.20
N LEU A 66 -14.12 -9.83 -1.90
CA LEU A 66 -12.74 -10.09 -1.47
C LEU A 66 -12.26 -11.44 -2.00
N PHE A 67 -13.09 -12.47 -1.88
CA PHE A 67 -12.75 -13.82 -2.33
C PHE A 67 -12.71 -13.89 -3.86
N ASP A 68 -13.58 -13.17 -4.56
CA ASP A 68 -13.49 -13.03 -6.01
C ASP A 68 -12.16 -12.40 -6.45
N TRP A 69 -11.70 -11.34 -5.80
CA TRP A 69 -10.40 -10.71 -6.09
C TRP A 69 -9.22 -11.63 -5.78
N LEU A 70 -9.29 -12.37 -4.66
CA LEU A 70 -8.28 -13.37 -4.30
C LEU A 70 -8.19 -14.47 -5.36
N ASN A 71 -9.33 -15.03 -5.76
CA ASN A 71 -9.39 -16.10 -6.76
C ASN A 71 -8.91 -15.63 -8.14
N ARG A 72 -9.14 -14.36 -8.49
CA ARG A 72 -8.70 -13.76 -9.74
C ARG A 72 -7.23 -13.30 -9.70
N GLY A 73 -6.61 -13.23 -8.53
CA GLY A 73 -5.22 -12.84 -8.35
C GLY A 73 -4.97 -11.33 -8.31
N TYR A 74 -6.01 -10.49 -8.25
CA TYR A 74 -5.86 -9.02 -8.31
C TYR A 74 -5.03 -8.46 -7.17
N LEU A 75 -5.18 -9.01 -5.96
CA LEU A 75 -4.40 -8.57 -4.80
C LEU A 75 -2.94 -9.06 -4.89
N ALA A 76 -2.70 -10.21 -5.52
CA ALA A 76 -1.34 -10.71 -5.76
C ALA A 76 -0.61 -9.85 -6.80
N GLU A 77 -1.31 -9.41 -7.85
CA GLU A 77 -0.80 -8.46 -8.82
C GLU A 77 -0.43 -7.12 -8.16
N ALA A 78 -1.36 -6.52 -7.39
CA ALA A 78 -1.11 -5.28 -6.68
C ALA A 78 0.06 -5.38 -5.67
N ALA A 79 0.21 -6.53 -5.01
CA ALA A 79 1.33 -6.82 -4.14
C ALA A 79 2.65 -6.82 -4.92
N MET A 80 2.68 -7.48 -6.08
CA MET A 80 3.87 -7.56 -6.92
C MET A 80 4.25 -6.18 -7.47
N GLU A 81 3.29 -5.44 -8.00
CA GLU A 81 3.49 -4.07 -8.49
C GLU A 81 4.06 -3.16 -7.39
N GLY A 82 3.44 -3.19 -6.20
CA GLY A 82 3.93 -2.44 -5.04
C GLY A 82 5.36 -2.84 -4.67
N PHE A 83 5.67 -4.14 -4.66
CA PHE A 83 7.02 -4.60 -4.34
C PHE A 83 8.04 -4.26 -5.43
N ILE A 84 7.70 -4.24 -6.71
CA ILE A 84 8.67 -3.95 -7.78
C ILE A 84 8.89 -2.43 -7.90
N GLU A 85 7.80 -1.67 -8.00
CA GLU A 85 7.81 -0.25 -8.36
C GLU A 85 7.80 0.70 -7.14
N GLY A 86 7.44 0.19 -5.95
CA GLY A 86 7.34 1.00 -4.74
C GLY A 86 8.70 1.49 -4.20
N GLU A 87 8.76 2.78 -3.87
CA GLU A 87 9.93 3.39 -3.23
C GLU A 87 10.14 2.90 -1.79
N LYS A 88 11.32 2.32 -1.50
CA LYS A 88 11.63 1.67 -0.21
C LYS A 88 12.80 2.29 0.55
N LEU A 89 13.67 3.03 -0.14
CA LEU A 89 14.96 3.47 0.40
C LEU A 89 15.05 5.00 0.55
N GLY A 90 13.92 5.68 0.70
CA GLY A 90 13.85 7.14 0.75
C GLY A 90 14.84 7.78 1.74
N THR A 91 14.93 7.27 2.98
CA THR A 91 15.88 7.77 3.98
C THR A 91 17.34 7.63 3.53
N ILE A 92 17.70 6.46 2.98
CA ILE A 92 19.07 6.19 2.49
C ILE A 92 19.37 7.07 1.27
N ASN A 93 18.40 7.27 0.39
CA ASN A 93 18.55 8.12 -0.79
C ASN A 93 18.75 9.59 -0.40
N ILE A 94 18.01 10.09 0.60
CA ILE A 94 18.20 11.44 1.14
C ILE A 94 19.60 11.56 1.78
N GLN A 95 20.03 10.57 2.57
CA GLN A 95 21.37 10.56 3.17
C GLN A 95 22.46 10.68 2.10
N LYS A 96 22.39 9.89 1.02
CA LYS A 96 23.35 9.95 -0.10
C LYS A 96 23.42 11.34 -0.75
N ILE A 97 22.28 12.03 -0.88
CA ILE A 97 22.25 13.38 -1.45
C ILE A 97 22.94 14.37 -0.51
N ILE A 98 22.67 14.30 0.79
CA ILE A 98 23.30 15.17 1.79
C ILE A 98 24.82 14.93 1.81
N GLU A 99 25.28 13.68 1.85
CA GLU A 99 26.70 13.33 1.81
C GLU A 99 27.40 13.88 0.56
N LYS A 100 26.76 13.80 -0.62
CA LYS A 100 27.30 14.36 -1.86
C LYS A 100 27.37 15.90 -1.86
N CYS A 101 26.47 16.57 -1.15
CA CYS A 101 26.41 18.03 -1.12
C CYS A 101 27.35 18.66 -0.08
N PHE A 102 27.73 17.91 0.97
CA PHE A 102 28.51 18.43 2.10
C PHE A 102 29.82 17.69 2.38
N GLY A 103 30.11 16.59 1.67
CA GLY A 103 31.39 15.87 1.70
C GLY A 103 32.25 16.17 0.48
#